data_AF-A0A831NNZ5-F1
#
_entry.id   AF-A0A831NNZ5-F1
#
_cell.length_a   1.000
_cell.length_b   1.000
_cell.length_c   1.000
_cell.angle_alpha   90.00
_cell.angle_beta   90.00
_cell.angle_gamma   90.00
#
_symmetry.space_group_name_H-M   'P 1'
#
loop_
_entity.id
_entity.type
_entity.pdbx_description
1 polymer ?
#
loop_
_entity_poly.entity_id
_entity_poly.type
_entity_poly.pdbx_seq_one_letter_code
_entity_poly.pdbx_strand_id
1 'polypeptide(L)'
;MADRSKGLRIRLRAKSTSKILERDLRKKARKLKGDPYLLLPTCMGECSRCPFEKMKRALRKVAEKADNPEALERLSRSGDKMARALAGFLKILHEERIPYLALARTPEGEVGYVQRGKAPTNMMIAVQYYDRPTLKALGYLDYVRKKGLTMFITERALLCSGGTPKINEDVERSISKAFEGKLKSGGGKGRSVLHCPHLEPGEIEDLASSENPYIRLSWSAGGLLIGICEECIREIGGNSYHRLGRVVMKKKLKKEVEVSVQVSPVKRSEKCPEVDYTLPSIIDYISGEMDDLTLIKRSKESYKENLKSTKRRVFIARGVCYGDDPEVLLKALGASGKEKELLAEVLKGVSEPLVVEDLSSIAVLRRFWKERGRGALAKVLGDEEVAEEIFSELSLESYTPGAMIEEGMKRI
;
A
#
# COMPACT_ATOMS: atom_id res chain seq x y z
N MET A 1 6.30 -13.70 0.91
CA MET A 1 7.71 -13.75 0.45
C MET A 1 7.83 -13.93 -1.07
N ALA A 2 6.94 -13.32 -1.86
CA ALA A 2 6.86 -13.65 -3.28
C ALA A 2 7.97 -13.04 -4.15
N ASP A 3 8.69 -12.01 -3.69
CA ASP A 3 9.52 -11.22 -4.62
C ASP A 3 11.00 -11.02 -4.24
N ARG A 4 11.37 -11.01 -2.93
CA ARG A 4 12.74 -10.65 -2.51
C ARG A 4 13.84 -11.64 -2.90
N SER A 5 13.51 -12.91 -3.13
CA SER A 5 14.47 -13.89 -3.67
C SER A 5 14.53 -13.89 -5.20
N LYS A 6 13.49 -13.40 -5.89
CA LYS A 6 13.46 -13.29 -7.37
C LYS A 6 14.26 -12.07 -7.86
N GLY A 7 14.45 -11.06 -7.02
CA GLY A 7 15.23 -9.85 -7.33
C GLY A 7 16.76 -9.98 -7.22
N LEU A 8 17.29 -11.02 -6.58
CA LEU A 8 18.75 -11.16 -6.40
C LEU A 8 19.40 -11.72 -7.67
N ARG A 9 19.67 -10.85 -8.64
CA ARG A 9 20.45 -11.17 -9.84
C ARG A 9 21.89 -10.71 -9.65
N ILE A 10 22.82 -11.66 -9.75
CA ILE A 10 24.26 -11.39 -9.69
C ILE A 10 24.69 -10.97 -11.11
N ARG A 11 25.32 -9.80 -11.21
CA ARG A 11 26.05 -9.43 -12.41
C ARG A 11 27.53 -9.42 -12.04
N LEU A 12 28.28 -10.33 -12.65
CA LEU A 12 29.73 -10.37 -12.51
C LEU A 12 30.34 -9.25 -13.35
N ARG A 13 30.29 -8.02 -12.83
CA ARG A 13 31.13 -6.91 -13.28
C ARG A 13 32.05 -6.56 -12.12
N ALA A 14 33.35 -6.82 -12.32
CA ALA A 14 34.37 -6.39 -11.39
C ALA A 14 34.51 -4.87 -11.50
N LYS A 15 34.04 -4.13 -10.49
CA LYS A 15 34.26 -2.68 -10.40
C LYS A 15 35.39 -2.43 -9.42
N SER A 16 36.29 -1.50 -9.75
CA SER A 16 37.31 -1.04 -8.82
C SER A 16 36.61 -0.47 -7.57
N THR A 17 37.08 -0.89 -6.39
CA THR A 17 36.54 -0.41 -5.13
C THR A 17 36.94 1.06 -4.95
N SER A 18 35.97 1.95 -4.69
CA SER A 18 36.33 3.32 -4.30
C SER A 18 37.01 3.30 -2.93
N LYS A 19 37.98 4.20 -2.70
CA LYS A 19 38.68 4.29 -1.39
C LYS A 19 37.70 4.48 -0.22
N ILE A 20 36.57 5.15 -0.46
CA ILE A 20 35.50 5.36 0.52
C ILE A 20 34.82 4.04 0.88
N LEU A 21 34.43 3.25 -0.12
CA LEU A 21 33.75 1.97 0.11
C LEU A 21 34.69 0.93 0.73
N GLU A 22 35.97 0.90 0.32
CA GLU A 22 36.97 0.04 0.97
C GLU A 22 37.13 0.37 2.46
N ARG A 23 37.25 1.66 2.78
CA ARG A 23 37.35 2.13 4.17
C ARG A 23 36.10 1.75 4.98
N ASP A 24 34.92 1.90 4.41
CA ASP A 24 33.66 1.53 5.05
C ASP A 24 33.58 0.01 5.34
N LEU A 25 33.88 -0.82 4.33
CA LEU A 25 33.89 -2.28 4.48
C LEU A 25 34.89 -2.74 5.55
N ARG A 26 36.11 -2.19 5.56
CA ARG A 26 37.09 -2.49 6.62
C ARG A 26 36.61 -2.05 8.00
N LYS A 27 35.98 -0.87 8.11
CA LYS A 27 35.39 -0.39 9.37
C LYS A 27 34.32 -1.35 9.87
N LYS A 28 33.42 -1.82 8.99
CA LYS A 28 32.37 -2.79 9.33
C LYS A 28 32.95 -4.15 9.71
N ALA A 29 33.96 -4.65 9.00
CA ALA A 29 34.65 -5.88 9.36
C ALA A 29 35.29 -5.81 10.75
N ARG A 30 35.95 -4.68 11.10
CA ARG A 30 36.48 -4.48 12.46
C ARG A 30 35.39 -4.46 13.53
N LYS A 31 34.25 -3.81 13.26
CA LYS A 31 33.10 -3.84 14.18
C LYS A 31 32.59 -5.27 14.38
N LEU A 32 32.47 -6.06 13.32
CA LEU A 32 32.03 -7.46 13.40
C LEU A 32 33.06 -8.40 14.02
N LYS A 33 34.36 -8.08 13.92
CA LYS A 33 35.42 -8.76 14.67
C LYS A 33 35.23 -8.57 16.18
N GLY A 34 34.95 -7.33 16.61
CA GLY A 34 34.73 -7.01 18.03
C GLY A 34 33.38 -7.49 18.57
N ASP A 35 32.32 -7.35 17.78
CA ASP A 35 30.98 -7.81 18.13
C ASP A 35 30.32 -8.50 16.91
N PRO A 36 30.40 -9.84 16.82
CA PRO A 36 29.78 -10.57 15.72
C PRO A 36 28.24 -10.67 15.87
N TYR A 37 27.68 -10.30 17.03
CA TYR A 37 26.24 -10.37 17.29
C TYR A 37 25.45 -9.25 16.64
N LEU A 38 26.13 -8.20 16.14
CA LEU A 38 25.54 -7.19 15.24
C LEU A 38 24.86 -7.80 14.00
N LEU A 39 25.21 -9.05 13.64
CA LEU A 39 24.55 -9.79 12.55
C LEU A 39 23.16 -10.29 12.92
N LEU A 40 22.83 -10.46 14.21
CA LEU A 40 21.54 -11.00 14.67
C LEU A 40 20.42 -9.97 14.57
N PRO A 41 19.18 -10.38 14.32
CA PRO A 41 18.04 -9.49 14.44
C PRO A 41 17.78 -9.13 15.90
N THR A 42 17.17 -7.97 16.14
CA THR A 42 16.70 -7.59 17.47
C THR A 42 15.49 -8.44 17.82
N CYS A 43 15.51 -9.09 18.98
CA CYS A 43 14.42 -9.95 19.42
C CYS A 43 13.34 -9.12 20.12
N MET A 44 12.07 -9.28 19.73
CA MET A 44 10.91 -8.57 20.28
C MET A 44 10.13 -9.36 21.33
N GLY A 45 10.64 -10.50 21.80
CA GLY A 45 9.89 -11.30 22.75
C GLY A 45 10.61 -12.51 23.26
N GLU A 46 9.90 -13.24 24.12
CA GLU A 46 10.39 -14.43 24.78
C GLU A 46 10.16 -15.64 23.87
N CYS A 47 11.21 -16.08 23.19
CA CYS A 47 11.22 -17.38 22.55
C CYS A 47 11.60 -18.42 23.60
N SER A 48 10.83 -19.50 23.76
CA SER A 48 11.21 -20.63 24.63
C SER A 48 12.60 -21.19 24.29
N ARG A 49 12.96 -21.17 23.00
CA ARG A 49 14.32 -21.43 22.51
C ARG A 49 14.64 -20.52 21.33
N CYS A 50 15.74 -19.77 21.42
CA CYS A 50 16.13 -18.88 20.33
C CYS A 50 16.52 -19.69 19.07
N PRO A 51 15.91 -19.43 17.91
CA PRO A 51 16.20 -20.14 16.66
C PRO A 51 17.63 -19.88 16.13
N PHE A 52 18.31 -18.87 16.69
CA PHE A 52 19.63 -18.41 16.28
C PHE A 52 20.76 -18.91 17.18
N GLU A 53 20.51 -19.76 18.19
CA GLU A 53 21.57 -20.24 19.11
C GLU A 53 22.74 -20.94 18.40
N LYS A 54 22.43 -21.75 17.37
CA LYS A 54 23.49 -22.39 16.56
C LYS A 54 24.31 -21.36 15.78
N MET A 55 23.64 -20.34 15.23
CA MET A 55 24.30 -19.23 14.52
C MET A 55 25.18 -18.43 15.48
N LYS A 56 24.66 -18.04 16.66
CA LYS A 56 25.41 -17.33 17.71
C LYS A 56 26.74 -18.01 18.04
N ARG A 57 26.72 -19.32 18.31
CA ARG A 57 27.94 -20.09 18.61
C ARG A 57 28.91 -20.12 17.43
N ALA A 58 28.40 -20.29 16.20
CA ALA A 58 29.23 -20.31 15.01
C ALA A 58 29.87 -18.94 14.72
N LEU A 59 29.12 -17.85 14.93
CA LEU A 59 29.61 -16.47 14.79
C LEU A 59 30.71 -16.16 15.82
N ARG A 60 30.50 -16.52 17.09
CA ARG A 60 31.50 -16.35 18.14
C ARG A 60 32.81 -17.07 17.81
N LYS A 61 32.72 -18.32 17.36
CA LYS A 61 33.88 -19.14 16.94
C LYS A 61 34.67 -18.49 15.79
N VAL A 62 34.00 -17.78 14.88
CA VAL A 62 34.68 -17.04 13.80
C VAL A 62 35.39 -15.81 14.34
N ALA A 63 34.73 -15.03 15.21
CA ALA A 63 35.32 -13.84 15.82
C ALA A 63 36.55 -14.18 16.70
N GLU A 64 36.48 -15.25 17.51
CA GLU A 64 37.61 -15.76 18.31
C GLU A 64 38.84 -16.13 17.46
N LYS A 65 38.66 -16.40 16.17
CA LYS A 65 39.74 -16.77 15.22
C LYS A 65 39.99 -15.70 14.17
N ALA A 66 39.51 -14.48 14.39
CA ALA A 66 39.57 -13.40 13.42
C ALA A 66 41.01 -12.99 13.05
N ASP A 67 41.98 -13.22 13.93
CA ASP A 67 43.40 -12.90 13.70
C ASP A 67 44.20 -14.02 13.05
N ASN A 68 43.58 -15.17 12.74
CA ASN A 68 44.24 -16.29 12.07
C ASN A 68 43.70 -16.47 10.64
N PRO A 69 44.44 -16.04 9.60
CA PRO A 69 44.02 -16.12 8.21
C PRO A 69 43.68 -17.54 7.73
N GLU A 70 44.46 -18.55 8.14
CA GLU A 70 44.22 -19.96 7.76
C GLU A 70 42.93 -20.50 8.38
N ALA A 71 42.69 -20.14 9.65
CA ALA A 71 41.46 -20.50 10.34
C ALA A 71 40.24 -19.86 9.67
N LEU A 72 40.33 -18.57 9.28
CA LEU A 72 39.29 -17.89 8.52
C LEU A 72 39.04 -18.53 7.17
N GLU A 73 40.10 -18.93 6.44
CA GLU A 73 39.98 -19.63 5.17
C GLU A 73 39.19 -20.94 5.34
N ARG A 74 39.55 -21.77 6.31
CA ARG A 74 38.84 -23.01 6.61
C ARG A 74 37.38 -22.76 7.01
N LEU A 75 37.14 -21.79 7.88
CA LEU A 75 35.80 -21.44 8.37
C LEU A 75 34.91 -20.83 7.29
N SER A 76 35.47 -20.24 6.23
CA SER A 76 34.71 -19.68 5.10
C SER A 76 34.15 -20.75 4.14
N ARG A 77 34.59 -22.01 4.27
CA ARG A 77 34.25 -23.11 3.34
C ARG A 77 33.05 -23.95 3.81
N SER A 78 32.93 -24.22 5.11
CA SER A 78 31.92 -25.17 5.66
C SER A 78 31.23 -24.66 6.94
N GLY A 79 30.08 -25.26 7.31
CA GLY A 79 29.31 -24.88 8.50
C GLY A 79 28.13 -23.93 8.23
N ASP A 80 27.74 -23.16 9.25
CA ASP A 80 26.62 -22.21 9.17
C ASP A 80 26.85 -21.15 8.08
N LYS A 81 25.81 -20.85 7.29
CA LYS A 81 25.94 -19.97 6.11
C LYS A 81 26.33 -18.54 6.49
N MET A 82 25.82 -18.02 7.62
CA MET A 82 26.11 -16.67 8.09
C MET A 82 27.53 -16.60 8.67
N ALA A 83 27.95 -17.62 9.43
CA ALA A 83 29.30 -17.73 9.95
C ALA A 83 30.37 -17.86 8.83
N ARG A 84 30.09 -18.64 7.78
CA ARG A 84 30.97 -18.69 6.60
C ARG A 84 31.13 -17.34 5.93
N ALA A 85 30.03 -16.57 5.83
CA ALA A 85 30.05 -15.23 5.24
C ALA A 85 30.86 -14.25 6.11
N LEU A 86 30.69 -14.31 7.44
CA LEU A 86 31.51 -13.54 8.37
C LEU A 86 33.00 -13.90 8.21
N ALA A 87 33.35 -15.19 8.18
CA ALA A 87 34.73 -15.63 8.04
C ALA A 87 35.35 -15.14 6.72
N GLY A 88 34.61 -15.26 5.61
CA GLY A 88 35.03 -14.72 4.32
C GLY A 88 35.21 -13.21 4.35
N PHE A 89 34.34 -12.47 5.04
CA PHE A 89 34.44 -11.02 5.15
C PHE A 89 35.62 -10.57 6.03
N LEU A 90 35.87 -11.22 7.16
CA LEU A 90 36.98 -10.86 8.05
C LEU A 90 38.36 -11.04 7.41
N LYS A 91 38.49 -11.89 6.38
CA LYS A 91 39.74 -12.05 5.63
C LYS A 91 40.26 -10.73 5.05
N ILE A 92 39.40 -9.77 4.71
CA ILE A 92 39.83 -8.48 4.16
C ILE A 92 40.71 -7.68 5.14
N LEU A 93 40.64 -7.97 6.45
CA LEU A 93 41.47 -7.32 7.45
C LEU A 93 42.95 -7.72 7.32
N HIS A 94 43.23 -8.84 6.66
CA HIS A 94 44.57 -9.39 6.39
C HIS A 94 45.05 -9.11 4.96
N GLU A 95 44.24 -8.45 4.14
CA GLU A 95 44.58 -8.07 2.76
C GLU A 95 45.04 -6.60 2.74
N GLU A 96 46.09 -6.28 1.97
CA GLU A 96 46.58 -4.90 1.81
C GLU A 96 45.58 -3.99 1.07
N ARG A 97 44.88 -4.55 0.08
CA ARG A 97 43.84 -3.86 -0.71
C ARG A 97 42.67 -4.78 -0.99
N ILE A 98 41.48 -4.19 -1.21
CA ILE A 98 40.30 -4.89 -1.71
C ILE A 98 40.14 -4.58 -3.21
N PRO A 99 40.76 -5.35 -4.12
CA PRO A 99 40.93 -4.92 -5.51
C PRO A 99 39.62 -4.88 -6.31
N TYR A 100 38.68 -5.79 -6.04
CA TYR A 100 37.44 -5.90 -6.82
C TYR A 100 36.22 -6.23 -5.97
N LEU A 101 35.09 -5.61 -6.32
CA LEU A 101 33.76 -5.96 -5.81
C LEU A 101 32.93 -6.69 -6.86
N ALA A 102 32.14 -7.65 -6.40
CA ALA A 102 31.03 -8.21 -7.16
C ALA A 102 29.80 -7.29 -7.02
N LEU A 103 28.93 -7.27 -8.02
CA LEU A 103 27.70 -6.50 -8.02
C LEU A 103 26.48 -7.41 -7.92
N ALA A 104 25.56 -7.07 -7.04
CA ALA A 104 24.27 -7.75 -6.89
C ALA A 104 23.14 -6.74 -6.93
N ARG A 105 22.10 -7.05 -7.70
CA ARG A 105 20.83 -6.31 -7.63
C ARG A 105 20.06 -6.74 -6.39
N THR A 106 19.62 -5.77 -5.61
CA THR A 106 18.87 -5.96 -4.37
C THR A 106 17.60 -5.12 -4.39
N PRO A 107 16.67 -5.30 -3.42
CA PRO A 107 15.51 -4.41 -3.30
C PRO A 107 15.86 -2.93 -3.11
N GLU A 108 17.07 -2.60 -2.64
CA GLU A 108 17.54 -1.21 -2.48
C GLU A 108 18.40 -0.74 -3.67
N GLY A 109 18.37 -1.46 -4.80
CA GLY A 109 19.20 -1.20 -5.97
C GLY A 109 20.46 -2.08 -6.04
N GLU A 110 21.39 -1.71 -6.90
CA GLU A 110 22.65 -2.44 -7.09
C GLU A 110 23.62 -2.14 -5.94
N VAL A 111 24.16 -3.20 -5.32
CA VAL A 111 25.16 -3.08 -4.25
C VAL A 111 26.44 -3.80 -4.63
N GLY A 112 27.58 -3.15 -4.39
CA GLY A 112 28.90 -3.76 -4.49
C GLY A 112 29.22 -4.53 -3.22
N TYR A 113 29.80 -5.71 -3.31
CA TYR A 113 30.18 -6.50 -2.15
C TYR A 113 31.42 -7.34 -2.44
N VAL A 114 32.16 -7.65 -1.38
CA VAL A 114 33.33 -8.52 -1.44
C VAL A 114 32.86 -9.98 -1.48
N GLN A 115 33.24 -10.71 -2.53
CA GLN A 115 33.05 -12.16 -2.58
C GLN A 115 34.34 -12.85 -2.12
N ARG A 116 34.31 -13.43 -0.92
CA ARG A 116 35.39 -14.25 -0.34
C ARG A 116 34.79 -15.48 0.33
N GLY A 117 35.41 -16.63 0.11
CA GLY A 117 34.90 -17.91 0.61
C GLY A 117 33.71 -18.45 -0.21
N LYS A 118 33.02 -19.46 0.35
CA LYS A 118 31.94 -20.21 -0.33
C LYS A 118 30.54 -19.90 0.22
N ALA A 119 30.37 -18.76 0.89
CA ALA A 119 29.06 -18.37 1.39
C ALA A 119 28.17 -17.83 0.25
N PRO A 120 26.84 -18.11 0.29
CA PRO A 120 25.91 -17.58 -0.69
C PRO A 120 25.88 -16.04 -0.70
N THR A 121 25.62 -15.44 -1.86
CA THR A 121 25.61 -13.99 -2.05
C THR A 121 24.71 -13.23 -1.08
N ASN A 122 23.50 -13.72 -0.81
CA ASN A 122 22.59 -13.09 0.14
C ASN A 122 23.18 -13.01 1.57
N MET A 123 24.00 -13.99 1.95
CA MET A 123 24.70 -14.02 3.24
C MET A 123 25.90 -13.06 3.23
N MET A 124 26.66 -13.02 2.13
CA MET A 124 27.78 -12.07 2.00
C MET A 124 27.29 -10.62 2.08
N ILE A 125 26.18 -10.29 1.42
CA ILE A 125 25.56 -8.96 1.47
C ILE A 125 25.04 -8.66 2.87
N ALA A 126 24.32 -9.60 3.50
CA ALA A 126 23.79 -9.40 4.85
C ALA A 126 24.87 -9.15 5.91
N VAL A 127 26.04 -9.77 5.78
CA VAL A 127 27.20 -9.51 6.65
C VAL A 127 27.82 -8.14 6.40
N GLN A 128 28.05 -7.79 5.15
CA GLN A 128 28.76 -6.56 4.78
C GLN A 128 27.92 -5.30 5.03
N TYR A 129 26.60 -5.46 4.99
CA TYR A 129 25.62 -4.38 5.15
C TYR A 129 24.67 -4.68 6.32
N TYR A 130 25.20 -5.23 7.42
CA TYR A 130 24.40 -5.57 8.60
C TYR A 130 23.72 -4.36 9.25
N ASP A 131 24.22 -3.16 8.98
CA ASP A 131 23.69 -1.88 9.44
C ASP A 131 22.53 -1.36 8.57
N ARG A 132 22.21 -2.04 7.47
CA ARG A 132 21.06 -1.75 6.60
C ARG A 132 20.01 -2.85 6.76
N PRO A 133 18.89 -2.59 7.48
CA PRO A 133 17.90 -3.63 7.80
C PRO A 133 17.38 -4.42 6.61
N THR A 134 17.13 -3.76 5.48
CA THR A 134 16.67 -4.41 4.23
C THR A 134 17.69 -5.38 3.65
N LEU A 135 18.99 -5.05 3.69
CA LEU A 135 20.06 -5.91 3.18
C LEU A 135 20.39 -7.02 4.17
N LYS A 136 20.40 -6.70 5.47
CA LYS A 136 20.52 -7.69 6.55
C LYS A 136 19.44 -8.77 6.44
N ALA A 137 18.20 -8.38 6.13
CA ALA A 137 17.07 -9.29 5.96
C ALA A 137 17.29 -10.40 4.93
N LEU A 138 18.15 -10.18 3.91
CA LEU A 138 18.48 -11.19 2.90
C LEU A 138 19.13 -12.44 3.51
N GLY A 139 19.85 -12.31 4.63
CA GLY A 139 20.45 -13.41 5.37
C GLY A 139 19.43 -14.30 6.11
N TYR A 140 18.20 -13.81 6.30
CA TYR A 140 17.18 -14.44 7.15
C TYR A 140 16.02 -15.09 6.38
N LEU A 141 16.01 -15.00 5.05
CA LEU A 141 14.95 -15.57 4.21
C LEU A 141 14.71 -17.07 4.47
N ASP A 142 15.79 -17.85 4.57
CA ASP A 142 15.73 -19.29 4.87
C ASP A 142 15.20 -19.54 6.30
N TYR A 143 15.56 -18.69 7.26
CA TYR A 143 15.12 -18.80 8.65
C TYR A 143 13.61 -18.57 8.77
N VAL A 144 13.09 -17.50 8.17
CA VAL A 144 11.65 -17.25 8.11
C VAL A 144 10.91 -18.43 7.46
N ARG A 145 11.41 -18.97 6.34
CA ARG A 145 10.77 -20.09 5.63
C ARG A 145 10.80 -21.42 6.39
N LYS A 146 11.95 -21.77 6.97
CA LYS A 146 12.18 -23.09 7.59
C LYS A 146 11.79 -23.14 9.07
N LYS A 147 11.94 -22.03 9.79
CA LYS A 147 11.65 -21.92 11.23
C LYS A 147 10.31 -21.24 11.51
N GLY A 148 9.57 -20.82 10.48
CA GLY A 148 8.25 -20.20 10.63
C GLY A 148 8.29 -18.85 11.33
N LEU A 149 9.42 -18.14 11.26
CA LEU A 149 9.59 -16.86 11.96
C LEU A 149 8.81 -15.75 11.28
N THR A 150 8.43 -14.77 12.07
CA THR A 150 7.96 -13.46 11.61
C THR A 150 9.06 -12.45 11.93
N MET A 151 9.44 -11.68 10.92
CA MET A 151 10.44 -10.62 11.07
C MET A 151 9.94 -9.34 10.42
N PHE A 152 10.38 -8.21 10.95
CA PHE A 152 9.98 -6.88 10.48
C PHE A 152 11.22 -6.07 10.12
N ILE A 153 11.18 -5.44 8.95
CA ILE A 153 12.23 -4.53 8.49
C ILE A 153 11.79 -3.13 8.88
N THR A 154 12.48 -2.56 9.84
CA THR A 154 12.27 -1.17 10.26
C THR A 154 13.39 -0.29 9.76
N GLU A 155 13.27 1.02 9.92
CA GLU A 155 14.34 1.96 9.60
C GLU A 155 15.60 1.72 10.44
N ARG A 156 15.41 1.29 11.70
CA ARG A 156 16.49 1.19 12.69
C ARG A 156 17.10 -0.21 12.74
N ALA A 157 16.28 -1.24 12.59
CA ALA A 157 16.69 -2.61 12.81
C ALA A 157 15.84 -3.63 12.05
N LEU A 158 16.41 -4.83 11.91
CA LEU A 158 15.67 -6.03 11.57
C LEU A 158 15.15 -6.66 12.86
N LEU A 159 13.85 -6.65 13.06
CA LEU A 159 13.21 -7.17 14.27
C LEU A 159 12.73 -8.61 14.05
N CYS A 160 12.75 -9.44 15.09
CA CYS A 160 12.24 -10.81 15.09
C CYS A 160 11.23 -11.00 16.22
N SER A 161 10.01 -11.40 15.87
CA SER A 161 8.92 -11.68 16.83
C SER A 161 8.73 -13.18 17.12
N GLY A 162 9.58 -14.05 16.56
CA GLY A 162 9.41 -15.50 16.70
C GLY A 162 8.30 -16.03 15.79
N GLY A 163 7.57 -17.06 16.23
CA GLY A 163 6.48 -17.66 15.42
C GLY A 163 5.24 -16.77 15.33
N THR A 164 4.91 -16.12 16.44
CA THR A 164 3.74 -15.25 16.57
C THR A 164 4.14 -13.80 16.26
N PRO A 165 3.53 -13.14 15.26
CA PRO A 165 3.79 -11.74 14.99
C PRO A 165 3.49 -10.86 16.21
N LYS A 166 4.32 -9.84 16.42
CA LYS A 166 4.10 -8.78 17.41
C LYS A 166 4.30 -7.45 16.73
N ILE A 167 3.27 -6.61 16.72
CA ILE A 167 3.33 -5.26 16.18
C ILE A 167 3.61 -4.31 17.34
N ASN A 168 4.66 -3.50 17.20
CA ASN A 168 4.97 -2.40 18.11
C ASN A 168 5.06 -1.10 17.31
N GLU A 169 5.27 0.02 18.00
CA GLU A 169 5.34 1.35 17.38
C GLU A 169 6.41 1.46 16.27
N ASP A 170 7.57 0.82 16.41
CA ASP A 170 8.60 0.82 15.37
C ASP A 170 8.13 0.09 14.10
N VAL A 171 7.38 -1.01 14.25
CA VAL A 171 6.77 -1.73 13.13
C VAL A 171 5.66 -0.90 12.49
N GLU A 172 4.76 -0.30 13.28
CA GLU A 172 3.69 0.58 12.79
C GLU A 172 4.25 1.76 12.00
N ARG A 173 5.26 2.45 12.54
CA ARG A 173 5.95 3.55 11.85
C ARG A 173 6.55 3.09 10.53
N SER A 174 7.12 1.89 10.50
CA SER A 174 7.71 1.33 9.28
C SER A 174 6.65 0.98 8.24
N ILE A 175 5.48 0.49 8.69
CA ILE A 175 4.32 0.27 7.82
C ILE A 175 3.81 1.61 7.29
N SER A 176 3.55 2.61 8.14
CA SER A 176 3.13 3.94 7.71
C SER A 176 4.08 4.54 6.69
N LYS A 177 5.41 4.43 6.90
CA LYS A 177 6.40 4.87 5.92
C LYS A 177 6.33 4.12 4.59
N ALA A 178 6.06 2.80 4.61
CA ALA A 178 5.87 2.04 3.38
C ALA A 178 4.63 2.50 2.57
N PHE A 179 3.71 3.23 3.21
CA PHE A 179 2.57 3.93 2.65
C PHE A 179 2.82 5.45 2.60
N GLU A 180 4.06 5.87 2.37
CA GLU A 180 4.47 7.28 2.19
C GLU A 180 4.08 8.20 3.37
N GLY A 181 3.96 7.65 4.58
CA GLY A 181 3.58 8.39 5.79
C GLY A 181 2.10 8.76 5.87
N LYS A 182 1.25 8.21 4.99
CA LYS A 182 -0.18 8.52 4.93
C LYS A 182 -1.03 7.75 5.93
N LEU A 183 -0.45 6.88 6.75
CA LEU A 183 -1.20 6.11 7.75
C LEU A 183 -0.93 6.66 9.16
N LYS A 184 -2.01 6.88 9.92
CA LYS A 184 -1.99 7.14 11.37
C LYS A 184 -2.38 5.88 12.14
N SER A 185 -1.87 5.75 13.35
CA SER A 185 -2.29 4.68 14.28
C SER A 185 -3.60 5.08 14.94
N GLY A 186 -4.57 4.17 14.96
CA GLY A 186 -5.84 4.27 15.66
C GLY A 186 -6.00 3.11 16.64
N GLY A 187 -6.69 3.37 17.75
CA GLY A 187 -7.07 2.34 18.71
C GLY A 187 -8.22 1.49 18.15
N GLY A 188 -8.04 0.17 18.14
CA GLY A 188 -9.10 -0.78 17.80
C GLY A 188 -9.53 -1.64 18.99
N LYS A 189 -10.56 -2.48 18.79
CA LYS A 189 -11.08 -3.52 19.71
C LYS A 189 -10.03 -4.64 19.90
N GLY A 190 -8.90 -4.32 20.51
CA GLY A 190 -7.79 -5.26 20.77
C GLY A 190 -6.86 -5.52 19.57
N ARG A 191 -6.87 -4.64 18.56
CA ARG A 191 -6.02 -4.72 17.37
C ARG A 191 -5.39 -3.37 17.07
N SER A 192 -4.24 -3.39 16.41
CA SER A 192 -3.63 -2.21 15.80
C SER A 192 -4.38 -1.88 14.51
N VAL A 193 -4.88 -0.65 14.40
CA VAL A 193 -5.55 -0.16 13.19
C VAL A 193 -4.69 0.96 12.61
N LEU A 194 -4.14 0.77 11.42
CA LEU A 194 -3.45 1.80 10.67
C LEU A 194 -4.37 2.29 9.56
N HIS A 195 -4.62 3.59 9.49
CA HIS A 195 -5.59 4.10 8.52
C HIS A 195 -5.19 5.47 8.00
N CYS A 196 -5.67 5.85 6.81
CA CYS A 196 -5.46 7.20 6.32
C CYS A 196 -6.30 8.23 7.11
N PRO A 197 -5.96 9.53 7.07
CA PRO A 197 -6.68 10.56 7.81
C PRO A 197 -8.17 10.69 7.46
N HIS A 198 -8.58 10.19 6.29
CA HIS A 198 -9.95 10.28 5.77
C HIS A 198 -10.86 9.13 6.21
N LEU A 199 -10.32 8.17 6.95
CA LEU A 199 -11.07 7.03 7.48
C LEU A 199 -10.97 7.06 9.01
N GLU A 200 -11.96 6.48 9.66
CA GLU A 200 -12.01 6.26 11.09
C GLU A 200 -11.76 4.78 11.43
N PRO A 201 -11.16 4.46 12.60
CA PRO A 201 -10.83 3.07 12.95
C PRO A 201 -12.04 2.13 12.88
N GLY A 202 -13.20 2.59 13.36
CA GLY A 202 -14.44 1.80 13.35
C GLY A 202 -14.92 1.43 11.95
N GLU A 203 -14.72 2.31 10.96
CA GLU A 203 -15.06 2.01 9.56
C GLU A 203 -14.24 0.81 9.07
N ILE A 204 -12.95 0.76 9.40
CA ILE A 204 -12.04 -0.31 8.98
C ILE A 204 -12.34 -1.63 9.69
N GLU A 205 -12.61 -1.57 10.99
CA GLU A 205 -12.91 -2.75 11.81
C GLU A 205 -14.16 -3.47 11.31
N ASP A 206 -15.24 -2.71 11.15
CA ASP A 206 -16.55 -3.25 10.82
C ASP A 206 -16.77 -3.36 9.30
N LEU A 207 -15.77 -2.99 8.48
CA LEU A 207 -15.88 -2.84 7.01
C LEU A 207 -17.06 -1.94 6.63
N ALA A 208 -17.31 -0.88 7.41
CA ALA A 208 -18.45 0.00 7.21
C ALA A 208 -18.26 0.91 6.00
N SER A 209 -19.36 1.33 5.38
CA SER A 209 -19.38 2.32 4.31
C SER A 209 -18.72 3.63 4.76
N SER A 210 -18.02 4.27 3.84
CA SER A 210 -17.40 5.58 4.01
C SER A 210 -17.67 6.42 2.77
N GLU A 211 -17.59 7.76 2.89
CA GLU A 211 -17.76 8.66 1.74
C GLU A 211 -16.71 8.41 0.65
N ASN A 212 -15.52 7.98 1.07
CA ASN A 212 -14.46 7.55 0.17
C ASN A 212 -14.34 6.03 0.15
N PRO A 213 -14.51 5.37 -1.00
CA PRO A 213 -14.21 3.95 -1.14
C PRO A 213 -12.79 3.62 -0.67
N TYR A 214 -12.59 2.46 -0.07
CA TYR A 214 -11.29 2.10 0.50
C TYR A 214 -10.95 0.62 0.36
N ILE A 215 -9.66 0.32 0.44
CA ILE A 215 -9.13 -1.03 0.58
C ILE A 215 -8.85 -1.29 2.06
N ARG A 216 -9.22 -2.48 2.52
CA ARG A 216 -8.85 -3.03 3.82
C ARG A 216 -7.91 -4.21 3.65
N LEU A 217 -6.77 -4.17 4.34
CA LEU A 217 -5.93 -5.35 4.58
C LEU A 217 -6.13 -5.81 6.02
N SER A 218 -6.59 -7.05 6.21
CA SER A 218 -6.74 -7.65 7.53
C SER A 218 -5.72 -8.76 7.73
N TRP A 219 -4.82 -8.58 8.69
CA TRP A 219 -3.83 -9.59 9.07
C TRP A 219 -4.07 -10.05 10.50
N SER A 220 -4.97 -11.01 10.65
CA SER A 220 -5.45 -11.50 11.95
C SER A 220 -4.33 -12.04 12.84
N ALA A 221 -3.36 -12.76 12.28
CA ALA A 221 -2.23 -13.30 13.05
C ALA A 221 -1.32 -12.20 13.61
N GLY A 222 -1.30 -11.02 13.00
CA GLY A 222 -0.59 -9.84 13.50
C GLY A 222 -1.43 -8.90 14.35
N GLY A 223 -2.73 -9.15 14.49
CA GLY A 223 -3.65 -8.21 15.12
C GLY A 223 -3.62 -6.84 14.44
N LEU A 224 -3.47 -6.81 13.11
CA LEU A 224 -3.29 -5.58 12.32
C LEU A 224 -4.41 -5.44 11.29
N LEU A 225 -5.00 -4.25 11.25
CA LEU A 225 -5.87 -3.78 10.18
C LEU A 225 -5.21 -2.58 9.49
N ILE A 226 -5.29 -2.53 8.16
CA ILE A 226 -4.87 -1.36 7.38
C ILE A 226 -6.04 -0.91 6.52
N GLY A 227 -6.42 0.36 6.62
CA GLY A 227 -7.45 0.99 5.80
C GLY A 227 -6.87 2.14 4.97
N ILE A 228 -7.11 2.15 3.66
CA ILE A 228 -6.68 3.25 2.80
C ILE A 228 -7.70 3.59 1.73
N CYS A 229 -8.12 4.86 1.70
CA CYS A 229 -9.14 5.33 0.77
C CYS A 229 -8.59 5.59 -0.64
N GLU A 230 -9.51 5.64 -1.62
CA GLU A 230 -9.24 5.88 -3.03
C GLU A 230 -8.43 7.16 -3.27
N GLU A 231 -8.71 8.23 -2.53
CA GLU A 231 -8.00 9.50 -2.61
C GLU A 231 -6.52 9.36 -2.22
N CYS A 232 -6.23 8.74 -1.08
CA CYS A 232 -4.86 8.46 -0.66
C CYS A 232 -4.17 7.46 -1.60
N ILE A 233 -4.89 6.48 -2.13
CA ILE A 233 -4.35 5.53 -3.13
C ILE A 233 -3.89 6.25 -4.38
N ARG A 234 -4.61 7.27 -4.87
CA ARG A 234 -4.22 8.06 -6.06
C ARG A 234 -2.90 8.78 -5.86
N GLU A 235 -2.63 9.28 -4.66
CA GLU A 235 -1.37 9.95 -4.34
C GLU A 235 -0.21 8.95 -4.14
N ILE A 236 -0.47 7.85 -3.45
CA ILE A 236 0.55 6.87 -3.06
C ILE A 236 0.93 5.97 -4.25
N GLY A 237 -0.06 5.54 -5.02
CA GLY A 237 0.05 4.57 -6.10
C GLY A 237 0.50 3.17 -5.68
N GLY A 238 0.45 2.23 -6.64
CA GLY A 238 0.92 0.87 -6.46
C GLY A 238 -0.05 -0.03 -5.68
N ASN A 239 0.50 -1.00 -4.96
CA ASN A 239 -0.27 -2.09 -4.35
C ASN A 239 0.01 -2.20 -2.83
N SER A 240 -1.04 -2.00 -2.03
CA SER A 240 -0.98 -1.97 -0.57
C SER A 240 -0.50 -3.29 0.04
N TYR A 241 -0.90 -4.44 -0.51
CA TYR A 241 -0.41 -5.74 -0.04
C TYR A 241 1.12 -5.87 -0.24
N HIS A 242 1.65 -5.43 -1.38
CA HIS A 242 3.09 -5.42 -1.63
C HIS A 242 3.83 -4.42 -0.73
N ARG A 243 3.24 -3.26 -0.42
CA ARG A 243 3.78 -2.31 0.56
C ARG A 243 3.89 -2.92 1.95
N LEU A 244 2.88 -3.65 2.42
CA LEU A 244 2.98 -4.43 3.65
C LEU A 244 4.12 -5.46 3.58
N GLY A 245 4.28 -6.13 2.44
CA GLY A 245 5.41 -7.05 2.17
C GLY A 245 6.80 -6.38 2.15
N ARG A 246 6.89 -5.05 2.06
CA ARG A 246 8.15 -4.29 2.21
C ARG A 246 8.62 -4.20 3.67
N VAL A 247 7.72 -4.41 4.61
CA VAL A 247 8.02 -4.39 6.06
C VAL A 247 8.00 -5.80 6.64
N VAL A 248 7.01 -6.62 6.25
CA VAL A 248 6.74 -7.91 6.88
C VAL A 248 7.42 -9.07 6.14
N MET A 249 8.21 -9.83 6.87
CA MET A 249 8.78 -11.10 6.43
C MET A 249 8.12 -12.26 7.17
N LYS A 250 7.13 -12.88 6.52
CA LYS A 250 6.48 -14.09 7.02
C LYS A 250 6.26 -15.13 5.92
N LYS A 251 6.43 -16.40 6.28
CA LYS A 251 6.06 -17.52 5.41
C LYS A 251 4.55 -17.49 5.17
N LYS A 252 4.12 -17.70 3.92
CA LYS A 252 2.68 -17.75 3.56
C LYS A 252 1.86 -16.51 3.95
N LEU A 253 2.46 -15.32 4.05
CA LEU A 253 1.74 -14.06 4.31
C LEU A 253 0.47 -13.89 3.45
N LYS A 254 0.54 -14.27 2.16
CA LYS A 254 -0.60 -14.26 1.23
C LYS A 254 -1.83 -15.08 1.63
N LYS A 255 -1.68 -16.03 2.56
CA LYS A 255 -2.77 -16.87 3.08
C LYS A 255 -3.32 -16.32 4.39
N GLU A 256 -2.67 -15.33 4.99
CA GLU A 256 -3.01 -14.76 6.30
C GLU A 256 -3.51 -13.32 6.19
N VAL A 257 -3.27 -12.65 5.06
CA VAL A 257 -3.79 -11.32 4.79
C VAL A 257 -5.03 -11.46 3.93
N GLU A 258 -6.16 -11.05 4.47
CA GLU A 258 -7.41 -10.88 3.75
C GLU A 258 -7.44 -9.48 3.14
N VAL A 259 -7.85 -9.39 1.88
CA VAL A 259 -8.02 -8.13 1.15
C VAL A 259 -9.52 -7.95 0.92
N SER A 260 -10.06 -6.84 1.40
CA SER A 260 -11.45 -6.45 1.20
C SER A 260 -11.49 -5.05 0.58
N VAL A 261 -12.55 -4.76 -0.17
CA VAL A 261 -12.82 -3.40 -0.68
C VAL A 261 -14.16 -2.97 -0.10
N GLN A 262 -14.29 -1.69 0.23
CA GLN A 262 -15.59 -1.10 0.55
C GLN A 262 -15.88 -0.03 -0.50
N VAL A 263 -16.97 -0.24 -1.24
CA VAL A 263 -17.46 0.66 -2.30
C VAL A 263 -18.92 1.08 -2.11
N SER A 264 -19.61 0.46 -1.15
CA SER A 264 -21.01 0.77 -0.85
C SER A 264 -21.10 2.15 -0.20
N PRO A 265 -22.04 2.99 -0.65
CA PRO A 265 -22.16 4.36 -0.20
C PRO A 265 -22.68 4.43 1.24
N VAL A 266 -22.36 5.52 1.93
CA VAL A 266 -22.97 5.86 3.23
C VAL A 266 -24.47 6.08 3.00
N LYS A 267 -25.31 5.34 3.73
CA LYS A 267 -26.76 5.44 3.61
C LYS A 267 -27.29 6.60 4.46
N ARG A 268 -28.03 7.54 3.85
CA ARG A 268 -28.81 8.58 4.56
C ARG A 268 -30.31 8.36 4.53
N SER A 269 -30.76 7.26 3.91
CA SER A 269 -32.16 6.91 3.77
C SER A 269 -32.31 5.40 3.82
N GLU A 270 -33.41 4.92 4.41
CA GLU A 270 -33.79 3.49 4.39
C GLU A 270 -34.08 2.99 2.97
N LYS A 271 -34.37 3.91 2.05
CA LYS A 271 -34.60 3.59 0.63
C LYS A 271 -33.31 3.35 -0.16
N CYS A 272 -32.14 3.49 0.48
CA CYS A 272 -30.87 3.13 -0.12
C CYS A 272 -30.76 1.62 -0.28
N PRO A 273 -30.60 1.11 -1.51
CA PRO A 273 -30.59 -0.32 -1.76
C PRO A 273 -29.33 -0.97 -1.16
N GLU A 274 -29.48 -2.22 -0.74
CA GLU A 274 -28.35 -3.10 -0.46
C GLU A 274 -27.97 -3.79 -1.75
N VAL A 275 -26.76 -3.48 -2.21
CA VAL A 275 -26.24 -3.96 -3.48
C VAL A 275 -24.85 -4.49 -3.23
N ASP A 276 -24.68 -5.78 -3.50
CA ASP A 276 -23.38 -6.42 -3.48
C ASP A 276 -22.58 -6.07 -4.74
N TYR A 277 -21.29 -6.38 -4.72
CA TYR A 277 -20.42 -6.26 -5.88
C TYR A 277 -19.54 -7.50 -6.00
N THR A 278 -19.07 -7.76 -7.21
CA THR A 278 -18.10 -8.82 -7.44
C THR A 278 -16.70 -8.27 -7.18
N LEU A 279 -16.04 -8.80 -6.15
CA LEU A 279 -14.64 -8.47 -5.87
C LEU A 279 -13.76 -9.04 -7.00
N PRO A 280 -12.87 -8.22 -7.62
CA PRO A 280 -11.93 -8.70 -8.63
C PRO A 280 -11.00 -9.80 -8.10
N SER A 281 -10.28 -10.47 -9.02
CA SER A 281 -9.32 -11.52 -8.66
C SER A 281 -8.29 -11.03 -7.64
N ILE A 282 -8.45 -11.47 -6.39
CA ILE A 282 -7.50 -11.20 -5.32
C ILE A 282 -6.16 -11.89 -5.58
N ILE A 283 -6.14 -12.94 -6.41
CA ILE A 283 -4.90 -13.59 -6.83
C ILE A 283 -4.06 -12.62 -7.66
N ASP A 284 -4.67 -11.92 -8.63
CA ASP A 284 -4.01 -10.95 -9.51
C ASP A 284 -3.54 -9.73 -8.71
N TYR A 285 -4.32 -9.32 -7.71
CA TYR A 285 -3.93 -8.27 -6.78
C TYR A 285 -2.72 -8.68 -5.92
N ILE A 286 -2.76 -9.86 -5.30
CA ILE A 286 -1.65 -10.36 -4.47
C ILE A 286 -0.40 -10.67 -5.31
N SER A 287 -0.55 -11.06 -6.58
CA SER A 287 0.57 -11.30 -7.51
C SER A 287 1.26 -9.99 -7.91
N GLY A 288 0.54 -8.87 -7.86
CA GLY A 288 1.01 -7.54 -8.29
C GLY A 288 0.67 -7.22 -9.74
N GLU A 289 -0.18 -8.02 -10.39
CA GLU A 289 -0.73 -7.74 -11.72
C GLU A 289 -1.84 -6.68 -11.68
N MET A 290 -2.39 -6.42 -10.49
CA MET A 290 -3.38 -5.36 -10.23
C MET A 290 -2.91 -4.44 -9.10
N ASP A 291 -3.08 -3.14 -9.30
CA ASP A 291 -2.82 -2.11 -8.30
C ASP A 291 -4.08 -1.76 -7.50
N ASP A 292 -3.91 -0.95 -6.46
CA ASP A 292 -5.00 -0.55 -5.57
C ASP A 292 -6.11 0.21 -6.30
N LEU A 293 -5.73 1.12 -7.21
CA LEU A 293 -6.67 1.96 -7.94
C LEU A 293 -7.53 1.11 -8.90
N THR A 294 -6.91 0.16 -9.59
CA THR A 294 -7.62 -0.77 -10.49
C THR A 294 -8.56 -1.68 -9.70
N LEU A 295 -8.15 -2.16 -8.52
CA LEU A 295 -8.98 -2.99 -7.65
C LEU A 295 -10.25 -2.24 -7.20
N ILE A 296 -10.10 -0.99 -6.73
CA ILE A 296 -11.25 -0.14 -6.36
C ILE A 296 -12.13 0.14 -7.57
N LYS A 297 -11.54 0.55 -8.71
CA LYS A 297 -12.29 0.93 -9.91
C LYS A 297 -13.19 -0.20 -10.41
N ARG A 298 -12.64 -1.41 -10.56
CA ARG A 298 -13.41 -2.58 -11.01
C ARG A 298 -14.49 -3.00 -10.00
N SER A 299 -14.21 -2.85 -8.71
CA SER A 299 -15.21 -3.09 -7.66
C SER A 299 -16.36 -2.08 -7.74
N LYS A 300 -16.06 -0.78 -7.96
CA LYS A 300 -17.06 0.28 -8.17
C LYS A 300 -17.88 0.05 -9.44
N GLU A 301 -17.25 -0.40 -10.52
CA GLU A 301 -17.94 -0.73 -11.78
C GLU A 301 -18.94 -1.87 -11.58
N SER A 302 -18.54 -2.98 -10.94
CA SER A 302 -19.44 -4.08 -10.61
C SER A 302 -20.58 -3.63 -9.69
N TYR A 303 -20.30 -2.80 -8.68
CA TYR A 303 -21.34 -2.21 -7.82
C TYR A 303 -22.34 -1.38 -8.64
N LYS A 304 -21.87 -0.52 -9.54
CA LYS A 304 -22.72 0.33 -10.39
C LYS A 304 -23.58 -0.50 -11.35
N GLU A 305 -23.05 -1.57 -11.92
CA GLU A 305 -23.80 -2.50 -12.78
C GLU A 305 -24.90 -3.21 -12.01
N ASN A 306 -24.57 -3.76 -10.84
CA ASN A 306 -25.56 -4.40 -9.97
C ASN A 306 -26.62 -3.40 -9.51
N LEU A 307 -26.23 -2.15 -9.21
CA LEU A 307 -27.16 -1.09 -8.84
C LEU A 307 -28.13 -0.77 -9.98
N LYS A 308 -27.64 -0.64 -11.23
CA LYS A 308 -28.48 -0.43 -12.42
C LYS A 308 -29.49 -1.57 -12.62
N SER A 309 -29.09 -2.80 -12.32
CA SER A 309 -29.98 -3.97 -12.44
C SER A 309 -31.20 -3.91 -11.51
N THR A 310 -31.12 -3.13 -10.42
CA THR A 310 -32.27 -2.95 -9.52
C THR A 310 -33.43 -2.23 -10.18
N LYS A 311 -33.20 -1.46 -11.25
CA LYS A 311 -34.19 -0.62 -11.96
C LYS A 311 -34.97 0.31 -11.01
N ARG A 312 -34.35 0.70 -9.90
CA ARG A 312 -34.92 1.62 -8.91
C ARG A 312 -34.28 2.99 -9.05
N ARG A 313 -35.08 4.04 -8.92
CA ARG A 313 -34.59 5.39 -8.70
C ARG A 313 -33.84 5.43 -7.38
N VAL A 314 -32.59 5.88 -7.43
CA VAL A 314 -31.80 6.21 -6.24
C VAL A 314 -30.75 7.23 -6.61
N PHE A 315 -30.48 8.16 -5.70
CA PHE A 315 -29.51 9.23 -5.84
C PHE A 315 -28.28 8.93 -4.99
N ILE A 316 -27.13 8.77 -5.65
CA ILE A 316 -25.84 8.59 -5.00
C ILE A 316 -24.90 9.68 -5.51
N ALA A 317 -24.37 10.49 -4.60
CA ALA A 317 -23.40 11.52 -4.93
C ALA A 317 -22.26 11.48 -3.91
N ARG A 318 -21.01 11.50 -4.39
CA ARG A 318 -19.80 11.50 -3.55
C ARG A 318 -19.82 10.40 -2.48
N GLY A 319 -20.11 9.17 -2.91
CA GLY A 319 -20.16 8.01 -2.00
C GLY A 319 -21.26 8.06 -0.93
N VAL A 320 -22.23 8.96 -1.05
CA VAL A 320 -23.38 9.05 -0.14
C VAL A 320 -24.66 8.76 -0.91
N CYS A 321 -25.50 7.89 -0.36
CA CYS A 321 -26.82 7.58 -0.89
C CYS A 321 -27.90 8.42 -0.19
N TYR A 322 -28.66 9.16 -0.99
CA TYR A 322 -29.72 10.09 -0.55
C TYR A 322 -31.13 9.49 -0.68
N GLY A 323 -31.26 8.24 -1.12
CA GLY A 323 -32.56 7.59 -1.35
C GLY A 323 -33.15 7.94 -2.73
N ASP A 324 -34.47 7.93 -2.85
CA ASP A 324 -35.21 8.12 -4.12
C ASP A 324 -35.90 9.49 -4.24
N ASP A 325 -35.75 10.36 -3.23
CA ASP A 325 -36.40 11.66 -3.15
C ASP A 325 -35.49 12.77 -3.73
N PRO A 326 -35.89 13.44 -4.83
CA PRO A 326 -35.13 14.52 -5.42
C PRO A 326 -34.89 15.69 -4.45
N GLU A 327 -35.83 16.01 -3.56
CA GLU A 327 -35.70 17.14 -2.63
C GLU A 327 -34.55 16.94 -1.63
N VAL A 328 -34.31 15.69 -1.22
CA VAL A 328 -33.19 15.34 -0.34
C VAL A 328 -31.85 15.59 -1.04
N LEU A 329 -31.73 15.18 -2.31
CA LEU A 329 -30.53 15.45 -3.11
C LEU A 329 -30.36 16.95 -3.37
N LEU A 330 -31.40 17.67 -3.76
CA LEU A 330 -31.35 19.11 -4.05
C LEU A 330 -30.90 19.92 -2.82
N LYS A 331 -31.40 19.55 -1.63
CA LYS A 331 -30.96 20.15 -0.36
C LYS A 331 -29.48 19.88 -0.10
N ALA A 332 -29.00 18.67 -0.36
CA ALA A 332 -27.60 18.31 -0.19
C ALA A 332 -26.67 19.05 -1.19
N LEU A 333 -27.15 19.32 -2.39
CA LEU A 333 -26.44 20.13 -3.40
C LEU A 333 -26.39 21.63 -3.04
N GLY A 334 -27.20 22.09 -2.08
CA GLY A 334 -27.35 23.52 -1.77
C GLY A 334 -28.06 24.31 -2.89
N ALA A 335 -28.82 23.64 -3.75
CA ALA A 335 -29.51 24.27 -4.87
C ALA A 335 -30.62 25.22 -4.39
N SER A 336 -30.74 26.39 -5.01
CA SER A 336 -31.75 27.39 -4.67
C SER A 336 -32.30 28.13 -5.91
N GLY A 337 -33.41 28.83 -5.74
CA GLY A 337 -34.05 29.62 -6.81
C GLY A 337 -34.30 28.84 -8.10
N LYS A 338 -34.07 29.50 -9.24
CA LYS A 338 -34.25 28.91 -10.59
C LYS A 338 -33.32 27.73 -10.88
N GLU A 339 -32.14 27.67 -10.25
CA GLU A 339 -31.24 26.50 -10.39
C GLU A 339 -31.87 25.25 -9.77
N LYS A 340 -32.52 25.40 -8.60
CA LYS A 340 -33.26 24.31 -7.97
C LYS A 340 -34.39 23.83 -8.88
N GLU A 341 -35.13 24.76 -9.49
CA GLU A 341 -36.23 24.43 -10.42
C GLU A 341 -35.71 23.65 -11.64
N LEU A 342 -34.59 24.09 -12.23
CA LEU A 342 -33.94 23.41 -13.34
C LEU A 342 -33.55 21.97 -12.97
N LEU A 343 -32.84 21.80 -11.85
CA LEU A 343 -32.42 20.48 -11.38
C LEU A 343 -33.62 19.59 -11.04
N ALA A 344 -34.64 20.14 -10.36
CA ALA A 344 -35.86 19.41 -10.04
C ALA A 344 -36.56 18.92 -11.31
N GLU A 345 -36.64 19.75 -12.35
CA GLU A 345 -37.25 19.36 -13.62
C GLU A 345 -36.47 18.24 -14.32
N VAL A 346 -35.14 18.31 -14.34
CA VAL A 346 -34.30 17.24 -14.88
C VAL A 346 -34.48 15.93 -14.10
N LEU A 347 -34.59 15.99 -12.77
CA LEU A 347 -34.71 14.82 -11.90
C LEU A 347 -36.10 14.14 -11.93
N LYS A 348 -37.18 14.88 -12.24
CA LYS A 348 -38.56 14.33 -12.25
C LYS A 348 -38.70 13.06 -13.09
N GLY A 349 -38.04 13.01 -14.24
CA GLY A 349 -38.16 11.88 -15.18
C GLY A 349 -37.10 10.79 -15.02
N VAL A 350 -36.22 10.86 -14.02
CA VAL A 350 -35.14 9.88 -13.81
C VAL A 350 -35.72 8.63 -13.14
N SER A 351 -35.86 7.50 -13.84
CA SER A 351 -36.36 6.24 -13.23
C SER A 351 -35.24 5.28 -12.80
N GLU A 352 -34.01 5.56 -13.22
CA GLU A 352 -32.83 4.74 -12.98
C GLU A 352 -31.92 5.31 -11.87
N PRO A 353 -30.96 4.53 -11.35
CA PRO A 353 -29.97 5.04 -10.41
C PRO A 353 -29.12 6.17 -11.03
N LEU A 354 -29.03 7.29 -10.31
CA LEU A 354 -28.07 8.36 -10.58
C LEU A 354 -26.88 8.19 -9.65
N VAL A 355 -25.70 7.99 -10.22
CA VAL A 355 -24.43 7.93 -9.47
C VAL A 355 -23.47 8.96 -10.03
N VAL A 356 -23.10 9.94 -9.19
CA VAL A 356 -22.13 10.99 -9.52
C VAL A 356 -20.98 10.97 -8.51
N GLU A 357 -19.76 11.20 -8.99
CA GLU A 357 -18.56 11.20 -8.12
C GLU A 357 -18.49 12.47 -7.27
N ASP A 358 -19.05 13.59 -7.76
CA ASP A 358 -19.05 14.89 -7.09
C ASP A 358 -20.45 15.31 -6.65
N LEU A 359 -20.53 16.00 -5.50
CA LEU A 359 -21.76 16.63 -5.03
C LEU A 359 -21.90 18.05 -5.62
N SER A 360 -22.25 18.14 -6.90
CA SER A 360 -22.48 19.42 -7.60
C SER A 360 -23.62 19.37 -8.61
N SER A 361 -24.29 20.51 -8.81
CA SER A 361 -25.36 20.67 -9.80
C SER A 361 -24.90 20.29 -11.20
N ILE A 362 -23.68 20.68 -11.57
CA ILE A 362 -23.07 20.37 -12.87
C ILE A 362 -22.92 18.86 -13.06
N ALA A 363 -22.44 18.13 -12.05
CA ALA A 363 -22.26 16.69 -12.14
C ALA A 363 -23.60 15.96 -12.37
N VAL A 364 -24.66 16.42 -11.70
CA VAL A 364 -26.02 15.89 -11.90
C VAL A 364 -26.55 16.21 -13.29
N LEU A 365 -26.47 17.47 -13.71
CA LEU A 365 -27.00 17.91 -15.00
C LEU A 365 -26.28 17.25 -16.16
N ARG A 366 -24.94 17.13 -16.13
CA ARG A 366 -24.15 16.48 -17.19
C ARG A 366 -24.66 15.09 -17.56
N ARG A 367 -25.22 14.35 -16.59
CA ARG A 367 -25.76 13.00 -16.85
C ARG A 367 -26.97 13.00 -17.77
N PHE A 368 -27.79 14.05 -17.74
CA PHE A 368 -29.10 14.13 -18.40
C PHE A 368 -29.25 15.35 -19.33
N TRP A 369 -28.24 16.22 -19.42
CA TRP A 369 -28.31 17.49 -20.12
C TRP A 369 -28.73 17.32 -21.58
N LYS A 370 -28.09 16.37 -22.28
CA LYS A 370 -28.37 16.09 -23.69
C LYS A 370 -29.83 15.70 -23.94
N GLU A 371 -30.45 14.99 -23.00
CA GLU A 371 -31.81 14.45 -23.16
C GLU A 371 -32.89 15.38 -22.60
N ARG A 372 -32.56 16.17 -21.57
CA ARG A 372 -33.56 16.88 -20.75
C ARG A 372 -33.26 18.37 -20.54
N GLY A 373 -32.05 18.83 -20.86
CA GLY A 373 -31.57 20.18 -20.56
C GLY A 373 -32.41 21.26 -21.23
N ARG A 374 -32.66 21.14 -22.54
CA ARG A 374 -33.51 22.07 -23.30
C ARG A 374 -34.89 22.24 -22.68
N GLY A 375 -35.61 21.12 -22.46
CA GLY A 375 -36.97 21.16 -21.91
C GLY A 375 -37.01 21.72 -20.48
N ALA A 376 -35.98 21.43 -19.67
CA ALA A 376 -35.85 21.99 -18.34
C ALA A 376 -35.58 23.51 -18.38
N LEU A 377 -34.73 23.99 -19.30
CA LEU A 377 -34.49 25.41 -19.53
C LEU A 377 -35.76 26.13 -19.97
N ALA A 378 -36.46 25.60 -20.97
CA ALA A 378 -37.72 26.17 -21.46
C ALA A 378 -38.74 26.37 -20.34
N LYS A 379 -38.83 25.42 -19.40
CA LYS A 379 -39.73 25.53 -18.26
C LYS A 379 -39.32 26.59 -17.24
N VAL A 380 -38.02 26.75 -16.99
CA VAL A 380 -37.48 27.71 -16.00
C VAL A 380 -37.43 29.14 -16.55
N LEU A 381 -37.19 29.27 -17.86
CA LEU A 381 -37.17 30.53 -18.58
C LEU A 381 -38.59 30.99 -18.95
N GLY A 382 -39.49 30.06 -19.25
CA GLY A 382 -40.83 30.36 -19.75
C GLY A 382 -40.86 30.68 -21.25
N ASP A 383 -39.74 30.49 -21.96
CA ASP A 383 -39.55 30.80 -23.38
C ASP A 383 -38.80 29.64 -24.05
N GLU A 384 -39.42 29.02 -25.06
CA GLU A 384 -38.85 27.88 -25.77
C GLU A 384 -37.76 28.27 -26.77
N GLU A 385 -37.84 29.46 -27.36
CA GLU A 385 -36.90 29.96 -28.37
C GLU A 385 -35.59 30.34 -27.70
N VAL A 386 -35.68 31.15 -26.63
CA VAL A 386 -34.51 31.52 -25.81
C VAL A 386 -33.87 30.27 -25.19
N ALA A 387 -34.66 29.30 -24.76
CA ALA A 387 -34.12 28.05 -24.21
C ALA A 387 -33.34 27.22 -25.25
N GLU A 388 -33.79 27.18 -26.50
CA GLU A 388 -33.08 26.51 -27.59
C GLU A 388 -31.76 27.23 -27.93
N GLU A 389 -31.78 28.56 -27.98
CA GLU A 389 -30.56 29.35 -28.17
C GLU A 389 -29.55 29.08 -27.06
N ILE A 390 -29.96 29.19 -25.79
CA ILE A 390 -29.08 28.95 -24.64
C ILE A 390 -28.56 27.50 -24.64
N PHE A 391 -29.41 26.53 -24.96
CA PHE A 391 -29.01 25.11 -24.99
C PHE A 391 -28.03 24.78 -26.12
N SER A 392 -28.13 25.47 -27.26
CA SER A 392 -27.25 25.26 -28.41
C SER A 392 -25.95 26.06 -28.35
N GLU A 393 -25.99 27.28 -27.80
CA GLU A 393 -24.83 28.17 -27.71
C GLU A 393 -23.95 27.89 -26.49
N LEU A 394 -24.56 27.55 -25.35
CA LEU A 394 -23.85 27.41 -24.07
C LEU A 394 -23.67 25.95 -23.68
N SER A 395 -22.48 25.63 -23.15
CA SER A 395 -22.12 24.29 -22.70
C SER A 395 -21.88 24.24 -21.19
N LEU A 396 -22.30 23.14 -20.55
CA LEU A 396 -21.97 22.79 -19.15
C LEU A 396 -20.46 22.54 -18.90
N GLU A 397 -19.62 22.59 -19.93
CA GLU A 397 -18.17 22.61 -19.80
C GLU A 397 -17.64 24.00 -19.43
N SER A 398 -18.30 25.05 -19.93
CA SER A 398 -17.84 26.43 -19.82
C SER A 398 -18.74 27.29 -18.91
N TYR A 399 -20.00 26.89 -18.72
CA TYR A 399 -20.99 27.67 -17.97
C TYR A 399 -21.59 26.86 -16.82
N THR A 400 -21.83 27.54 -15.70
CA THR A 400 -22.62 26.98 -14.60
C THR A 400 -24.10 27.01 -14.95
N PRO A 401 -24.93 26.15 -14.34
CA PRO A 401 -26.37 26.14 -14.59
C PRO A 401 -27.02 27.50 -14.27
N GLY A 402 -26.57 28.14 -13.18
CA GLY A 402 -26.99 29.49 -12.82
C GLY A 402 -26.63 30.53 -13.89
N ALA A 403 -25.41 30.50 -14.44
CA ALA A 403 -24.99 31.43 -15.48
C ALA A 403 -25.79 31.25 -16.78
N MET A 404 -26.11 30.01 -17.16
CA MET A 404 -26.96 29.73 -18.33
C MET A 404 -28.38 30.28 -18.14
N ILE A 405 -28.94 30.12 -16.94
CA ILE A 405 -30.25 30.69 -16.61
C ILE A 405 -30.19 32.22 -16.64
N GLU A 406 -29.16 32.83 -16.07
CA GLU A 406 -29.01 34.29 -16.04
C GLU A 406 -28.90 34.87 -17.45
N GLU A 407 -28.15 34.22 -18.33
CA GLU A 407 -28.02 34.63 -19.73
C GLU A 407 -29.35 34.50 -20.48
N GLY A 408 -30.09 33.41 -20.28
CA GLY A 408 -31.44 33.27 -20.86
C GLY A 408 -32.39 34.36 -20.37
N MET A 409 -32.35 34.70 -19.08
CA MET A 409 -33.18 35.76 -18.50
C MET A 409 -32.87 37.17 -19.03
N LYS A 410 -31.68 37.40 -19.61
CA LYS A 410 -31.32 38.68 -20.26
C LYS A 410 -31.87 38.80 -21.67
N ARG A 411 -32.25 37.67 -22.29
CA ARG A 411 -32.75 37.59 -23.67
C ARG A 411 -34.28 37.58 -23.76
N ILE A 412 -34.95 37.45 -22.60
CA ILE A 412 -36.40 37.61 -22.40
C ILE A 412 -36.66 39.06 -22.01
#